data_AF-A0A2V9HDN3-F1
#
_entry.id   AF-A0A2V9HDN3-F1
#
_cell.length_a   1.000
_cell.length_b   1.000
_cell.length_c   1.000
_cell.angle_alpha   90.00
_cell.angle_beta   90.00
_cell.angle_gamma   90.00
#
_symmetry.space_group_name_H-M   'P 1'
#
loop_
_entity.id
_entity.type
_entity.pdbx_description
1 polymer ?
#
loop_
_entity_poly.entity_id
_entity_poly.type
_entity_poly.pdbx_seq_one_letter_code
_entity_poly.pdbx_strand_id
1 'polypeptide(L)'
;MKALAVFWMRLLAFTLLVLTAGISLIEKHTPPKTGVGGDGPQSALGSVYAAPTQVKLVDLIPASLSGETNQDSEPFLAVQTANPQVMVASAFTPNPVSSSSNAPIYVSEDGGNSWILNAITPVPRMTCDITHAMPTGENHPRGDLHAGTLACAASITLDESESNDVSSSAVMNVQSTRSNVDQPFVRALAISKTDHIYVGVNDFNQPSGRTATVDVSVDGGATYKSFSIEARHTAGQDGPSVRPAVAPDNTVYAAFFGWRKFNGTSATSDVVVVRDDSGGTGPHPFQALRDPSDKLPGRLVVKRTSIPWSNAPTLGQERIGSTLSIAVDPHNSSTVYLGWADHGQKGDIYTLHVRRSTDRGLTWSKDLPRTTISNAT
;
A
#
# COMPACT_ATOMS: atom_id res chain seq x y z
N MET A 1 -7.39 -34.45 -11.51
CA MET A 1 -8.49 -33.47 -11.28
C MET A 1 -9.30 -33.95 -10.07
N LYS A 2 -9.53 -33.08 -9.07
CA LYS A 2 -10.15 -33.29 -7.73
C LYS A 2 -9.28 -33.60 -6.49
N ALA A 3 -7.94 -33.59 -6.54
CA ALA A 3 -7.12 -33.83 -5.33
C ALA A 3 -6.11 -32.71 -4.96
N LEU A 4 -6.05 -31.61 -5.71
CA LEU A 4 -5.12 -30.49 -5.47
C LEU A 4 -5.78 -29.22 -4.92
N ALA A 5 -7.11 -29.23 -4.71
CA ALA A 5 -7.88 -28.07 -4.25
C ALA A 5 -8.09 -28.01 -2.72
N VAL A 6 -7.64 -29.03 -1.96
CA VAL A 6 -7.94 -29.14 -0.51
C VAL A 6 -6.76 -28.74 0.38
N PHE A 7 -5.59 -28.45 -0.20
CA PHE A 7 -4.38 -28.11 0.59
C PHE A 7 -4.24 -26.60 0.87
N TRP A 8 -4.96 -25.73 0.15
CA TRP A 8 -4.83 -24.27 0.29
C TRP A 8 -5.85 -23.63 1.27
N MET A 9 -6.84 -24.39 1.74
CA MET A 9 -7.94 -23.86 2.57
C MET A 9 -7.72 -24.01 4.09
N ARG A 10 -6.54 -24.48 4.54
CA ARG A 10 -6.28 -24.76 5.97
C ARG A 10 -5.24 -23.86 6.64
N LEU A 11 -4.78 -22.79 5.98
CA LEU A 11 -3.77 -21.88 6.57
C LEU A 11 -4.30 -20.50 6.99
N LEU A 12 -5.60 -20.24 6.82
CA LEU A 12 -6.23 -18.95 7.17
C LEU A 12 -6.96 -18.94 8.52
N ALA A 13 -6.83 -20.00 9.31
CA ALA A 13 -7.40 -20.06 10.64
C ALA A 13 -6.43 -20.79 11.57
N PHE A 14 -5.58 -20.04 12.31
CA PHE A 14 -5.10 -20.38 13.66
C PHE A 14 -3.99 -19.41 14.05
N THR A 15 -4.30 -18.40 14.87
CA THR A 15 -3.44 -18.03 16.01
C THR A 15 -4.20 -17.17 17.01
N LEU A 16 -4.72 -17.82 18.06
CA LEU A 16 -5.16 -17.20 19.30
C LEU A 16 -4.35 -17.86 20.44
N LEU A 17 -3.74 -17.01 21.28
CA LEU A 17 -3.18 -17.23 22.62
C LEU A 17 -1.95 -18.15 22.80
N VAL A 18 -0.87 -17.62 23.41
CA VAL A 18 -0.41 -17.93 24.80
C VAL A 18 0.52 -16.80 25.30
N LEU A 19 0.38 -16.45 26.60
CA LEU A 19 1.00 -15.37 27.37
C LEU A 19 2.17 -15.89 28.28
N THR A 20 3.05 -14.95 28.72
CA THR A 20 3.99 -14.96 29.88
C THR A 20 5.34 -15.71 29.73
N ALA A 21 6.51 -15.26 30.22
CA ALA A 21 6.98 -14.10 30.99
C ALA A 21 8.52 -13.94 30.80
N GLY A 22 9.07 -12.73 30.98
CA GLY A 22 10.52 -12.50 31.07
C GLY A 22 10.87 -11.03 31.34
N ILE A 23 11.21 -10.73 32.59
CA ILE A 23 11.48 -9.40 33.14
C ILE A 23 12.92 -8.93 32.87
N SER A 24 13.05 -7.64 32.54
CA SER A 24 14.16 -6.68 32.73
C SER A 24 15.60 -7.07 32.36
N LEU A 25 16.20 -6.29 31.44
CA LEU A 25 17.38 -5.48 31.76
C LEU A 25 17.50 -4.32 30.75
N ILE A 26 17.29 -3.09 31.22
CA ILE A 26 17.54 -1.85 30.45
C ILE A 26 18.99 -1.47 30.69
N GLU A 27 19.85 -1.61 29.68
CA GLU A 27 21.20 -1.04 29.69
C GLU A 27 21.20 0.24 28.85
N LYS A 28 21.35 1.39 29.51
CA LYS A 28 21.43 2.71 28.88
C LYS A 28 22.69 2.80 28.03
N HIS A 29 22.56 2.81 26.71
CA HIS A 29 23.66 3.21 25.82
C HIS A 29 23.58 4.72 25.53
N THR A 30 24.54 5.46 26.09
CA THR A 30 24.83 6.86 25.74
C THR A 30 25.32 6.96 24.29
N PRO A 31 24.91 7.99 23.52
CA PRO A 31 25.38 8.18 22.15
C PRO A 31 26.89 8.50 22.10
N PRO A 32 27.59 8.15 20.99
CA PRO A 32 29.02 8.38 20.87
C PRO A 32 29.35 9.87 20.75
N LYS A 33 30.39 10.30 21.46
CA LYS A 33 30.98 11.64 21.38
C LYS A 33 31.69 11.80 20.03
N THR A 34 31.19 12.68 19.17
CA THR A 34 31.94 13.16 18.00
C THR A 34 32.89 14.28 18.46
N GLY A 35 34.15 13.92 18.70
CA GLY A 35 35.21 14.89 18.92
C GLY A 35 35.71 15.43 17.58
N VAL A 36 35.66 16.75 17.39
CA VAL A 36 36.58 17.48 16.51
C VAL A 36 36.90 18.81 17.19
N GLY A 37 38.11 18.93 17.72
CA GLY A 37 38.74 20.21 18.02
C GLY A 37 39.67 20.61 16.88
N GLY A 38 39.81 21.91 16.64
CA GLY A 38 40.80 22.46 15.72
C GLY A 38 40.41 23.84 15.20
N ASP A 39 40.95 24.87 15.84
CA ASP A 39 40.83 26.29 15.52
C ASP A 39 41.31 26.66 14.10
N GLY A 40 40.54 27.50 13.41
CA GLY A 40 40.89 28.14 12.13
C GLY A 40 39.84 29.19 11.72
N PRO A 41 40.22 30.32 11.10
CA PRO A 41 39.43 31.55 11.12
C PRO A 41 38.15 31.45 10.27
N GLN A 42 37.04 31.91 10.85
CA GLN A 42 35.69 31.94 10.27
C GLN A 42 35.64 32.80 9.00
N SER A 43 35.45 32.16 7.82
CA SER A 43 34.93 32.85 6.65
C SER A 43 33.41 32.92 6.75
N ALA A 44 32.87 34.13 6.77
CA ALA A 44 31.43 34.40 6.78
C ALA A 44 30.78 34.01 5.43
N LEU A 45 30.36 32.76 5.33
CA LEU A 45 29.28 32.32 4.43
C LEU A 45 28.27 31.60 5.31
N GLY A 46 27.21 32.32 5.68
CA GLY A 46 26.15 31.80 6.53
C GLY A 46 25.51 30.59 5.86
N SER A 47 25.79 29.41 6.41
CA SER A 47 25.00 28.21 6.17
C SER A 47 23.58 28.50 6.66
N VAL A 48 22.64 28.67 5.74
CA VAL A 48 21.21 28.65 6.05
C VAL A 48 20.90 27.20 6.42
N TYR A 49 21.17 26.83 7.66
CA TYR A 49 20.57 25.64 8.24
C TYR A 49 19.07 25.91 8.28
N ALA A 50 18.32 25.22 7.41
CA ALA A 50 16.88 25.13 7.56
C ALA A 50 16.60 24.75 9.02
N ALA A 51 15.75 25.52 9.70
CA ALA A 51 15.31 25.18 11.04
C ALA A 51 14.83 23.72 11.04
N PRO A 52 15.14 22.91 12.07
CA PRO A 52 14.72 21.52 12.11
C PRO A 52 13.21 21.46 11.91
N THR A 53 12.77 20.70 10.91
CA THR A 53 11.36 20.44 10.66
C THR A 53 10.75 19.93 11.97
N GLN A 54 9.77 20.63 12.52
CA GLN A 54 9.09 20.20 13.73
C GLN A 54 8.32 18.92 13.40
N VAL A 55 8.83 17.77 13.86
CA VAL A 55 8.12 16.49 13.74
C VAL A 55 7.08 16.44 14.85
N LYS A 56 5.82 16.27 14.46
CA LYS A 56 4.71 16.02 15.37
C LYS A 56 4.49 14.51 15.46
N LEU A 57 4.68 13.94 16.65
CA LEU A 57 4.31 12.57 16.96
C LEU A 57 2.94 12.57 17.63
N VAL A 58 2.02 11.76 17.13
CA VAL A 58 0.65 11.67 17.63
C VAL A 58 0.30 10.21 17.85
N ASP A 59 -0.29 9.91 19.00
CA ASP A 59 -0.96 8.64 19.22
C ASP A 59 -2.39 8.75 18.69
N LEU A 60 -2.74 7.93 17.70
CA LEU A 60 -4.05 7.93 17.06
C LEU A 60 -5.10 7.20 17.91
N ILE A 61 -4.65 6.29 18.80
CA ILE A 61 -5.54 5.54 19.67
C ILE A 61 -6.07 6.50 20.74
N PRO A 62 -7.40 6.70 20.84
CA PRO A 62 -7.96 7.56 21.87
C PRO A 62 -7.54 7.12 23.27
N ALA A 63 -7.28 8.07 24.17
CA ALA A 63 -6.84 7.77 25.54
C ALA A 63 -7.81 6.85 26.32
N SER A 64 -9.11 6.88 25.99
CA SER A 64 -10.11 5.95 26.56
C SER A 64 -9.90 4.49 26.15
N LEU A 65 -9.09 4.24 25.14
CA LEU A 65 -8.77 2.92 24.59
C LEU A 65 -7.33 2.51 24.86
N SER A 66 -6.54 3.28 25.62
CA SER A 66 -5.09 3.09 25.86
C SER A 66 -4.68 1.80 26.62
N GLY A 67 -5.63 0.89 26.84
CA GLY A 67 -5.42 -0.45 27.37
C GLY A 67 -5.60 -1.53 26.30
N GLU A 68 -5.57 -1.13 25.03
CA GLU A 68 -5.61 -2.00 23.88
C GLU A 68 -4.43 -2.98 23.88
N THR A 69 -4.70 -4.18 23.41
CA THR A 69 -3.70 -5.26 23.32
C THR A 69 -3.62 -5.82 21.92
N ASN A 70 -4.41 -5.27 20.99
CA ASN A 70 -4.45 -5.70 19.61
C ASN A 70 -3.21 -5.19 18.87
N GLN A 71 -2.72 -6.00 17.92
CA GLN A 71 -1.70 -5.56 16.98
C GLN A 71 -2.41 -4.82 15.85
N ASP A 72 -2.40 -3.49 15.91
CA ASP A 72 -2.94 -2.61 14.88
C ASP A 72 -1.99 -2.56 13.67
N SER A 73 -1.85 -3.71 13.00
CA SER A 73 -0.98 -3.90 11.83
C SER A 73 -1.51 -3.21 10.58
N GLU A 74 -0.59 -3.06 9.62
CA GLU A 74 -0.83 -2.55 8.27
C GLU A 74 -1.52 -1.16 8.27
N PRO A 75 -0.95 -0.16 8.96
CA PRO A 75 -1.56 1.16 9.02
C PRO A 75 -1.54 1.85 7.65
N PHE A 76 -2.60 2.58 7.35
CA PHE A 76 -2.73 3.39 6.14
C PHE A 76 -3.26 4.78 6.49
N LEU A 77 -2.78 5.82 5.79
CA LEU A 77 -3.19 7.21 6.01
C LEU A 77 -3.56 7.85 4.67
N ALA A 78 -4.72 8.48 4.62
CA ALA A 78 -5.14 9.38 3.55
C ALA A 78 -5.34 10.78 4.12
N VAL A 79 -4.90 11.78 3.37
CA VAL A 79 -5.10 13.19 3.68
C VAL A 79 -5.96 13.77 2.58
N GLN A 80 -7.04 14.45 2.95
CA GLN A 80 -7.90 15.09 1.96
C GLN A 80 -7.13 16.27 1.35
N THR A 81 -7.02 16.28 0.02
CA THR A 81 -6.08 17.19 -0.65
C THR A 81 -6.54 18.65 -0.65
N ALA A 82 -7.86 18.91 -0.67
CA ALA A 82 -8.42 20.27 -0.70
C ALA A 82 -8.49 20.94 0.69
N ASN A 83 -8.71 20.14 1.73
CA ASN A 83 -8.72 20.52 3.14
C ASN A 83 -7.88 19.51 3.94
N PRO A 84 -6.55 19.74 4.04
CA PRO A 84 -5.64 18.87 4.78
C PRO A 84 -5.89 18.80 6.29
N GLN A 85 -6.89 19.52 6.81
CA GLN A 85 -7.36 19.31 8.18
C GLN A 85 -8.07 17.96 8.33
N VAL A 86 -8.68 17.45 7.24
CA VAL A 86 -9.37 16.17 7.22
C VAL A 86 -8.39 15.07 6.83
N MET A 87 -8.22 14.13 7.74
CA MET A 87 -7.36 12.95 7.57
C MET A 87 -8.12 11.71 8.00
N VAL A 88 -7.92 10.62 7.28
CA VAL A 88 -8.44 9.30 7.64
C VAL A 88 -7.26 8.35 7.74
N ALA A 89 -7.21 7.57 8.80
CA ALA A 89 -6.29 6.47 8.94
C ALA A 89 -7.04 5.18 9.23
N SER A 90 -6.41 4.05 8.90
CA SER A 90 -6.91 2.72 9.20
C SER A 90 -5.76 1.85 9.66
N ALA A 91 -6.08 0.81 10.41
CA ALA A 91 -5.21 -0.31 10.76
C ALA A 91 -6.14 -1.51 11.04
N PHE A 92 -5.59 -2.66 11.40
CA PHE A 92 -6.40 -3.81 11.82
C PHE A 92 -6.94 -3.64 13.25
N THR A 93 -7.52 -2.47 13.54
CA THR A 93 -8.10 -2.10 14.82
C THR A 93 -9.51 -2.69 14.96
N PRO A 94 -9.80 -3.48 16.00
CA PRO A 94 -11.14 -3.96 16.24
C PRO A 94 -12.04 -2.85 16.80
N ASN A 95 -13.32 -2.86 16.41
CA ASN A 95 -14.34 -2.07 17.05
C ASN A 95 -14.43 -2.44 18.54
N PRO A 96 -14.25 -1.48 19.47
CA PRO A 96 -14.20 -1.75 20.90
C PRO A 96 -15.58 -1.98 21.54
N VAL A 97 -16.68 -1.64 20.85
CA VAL A 97 -18.04 -1.68 21.41
C VAL A 97 -18.72 -3.03 21.22
N SER A 98 -18.64 -3.61 20.02
CA SER A 98 -19.36 -4.83 19.68
C SER A 98 -18.70 -5.59 18.54
N SER A 99 -18.74 -6.93 18.61
CA SER A 99 -18.28 -7.82 17.54
C SER A 99 -19.20 -7.90 16.32
N SER A 100 -20.40 -7.30 16.40
CA SER A 100 -21.36 -7.24 15.29
C SER A 100 -21.46 -5.84 14.66
N SER A 101 -20.85 -4.84 15.28
CA SER A 101 -20.76 -3.49 14.72
C SER A 101 -19.68 -3.42 13.64
N ASN A 102 -19.78 -2.43 12.77
CA ASN A 102 -18.81 -2.17 11.70
C ASN A 102 -17.37 -1.96 12.20
N ALA A 103 -16.40 -2.31 11.37
CA ALA A 103 -15.00 -2.01 11.60
C ALA A 103 -14.76 -0.48 11.59
N PRO A 104 -13.80 0.02 12.37
CA PRO A 104 -13.54 1.44 12.46
C PRO A 104 -12.49 1.95 11.47
N ILE A 105 -12.53 3.27 11.27
CA ILE A 105 -11.43 4.11 10.79
C ILE A 105 -11.11 5.17 11.86
N TYR A 106 -9.91 5.70 11.85
CA TYR A 106 -9.52 6.88 12.61
C TYR A 106 -9.76 8.13 11.76
N VAL A 107 -10.40 9.14 12.32
CA VAL A 107 -10.72 10.39 11.61
C VAL A 107 -10.16 11.58 12.40
N SER A 108 -9.50 12.48 11.70
CA SER A 108 -9.10 13.79 12.21
C SER A 108 -9.71 14.88 11.34
N GLU A 109 -10.15 15.97 11.96
CA GLU A 109 -10.69 17.16 11.28
C GLU A 109 -9.92 18.44 11.64
N ASP A 110 -8.78 18.30 12.31
CA ASP A 110 -7.97 19.40 12.84
C ASP A 110 -6.48 19.25 12.50
N GLY A 111 -6.17 18.57 11.39
CA GLY A 111 -4.80 18.37 10.92
C GLY A 111 -4.00 17.39 11.78
N GLY A 112 -4.69 16.38 12.32
CA GLY A 112 -4.12 15.34 13.16
C GLY A 112 -3.83 15.77 14.59
N ASN A 113 -4.44 16.84 15.12
CA ASN A 113 -4.31 17.23 16.54
C ASN A 113 -5.15 16.31 17.43
N SER A 114 -6.33 15.92 16.97
CA SER A 114 -7.18 14.93 17.61
C SER A 114 -7.68 13.89 16.61
N TRP A 115 -7.99 12.70 17.13
CA TRP A 115 -8.46 11.57 16.36
C TRP A 115 -9.66 10.93 17.05
N ILE A 116 -10.67 10.58 16.27
CA ILE A 116 -11.83 9.81 16.71
C ILE A 116 -11.85 8.46 16.00
N LEU A 117 -12.33 7.43 16.69
CA LEU A 117 -12.55 6.11 16.10
C LEU A 117 -14.01 6.04 15.60
N ASN A 118 -14.20 6.01 14.28
CA ASN A 118 -15.52 6.02 13.65
C ASN A 118 -15.83 4.67 12.96
N ALA A 119 -16.89 4.00 13.43
CA ALA A 119 -17.25 2.64 13.02
C ALA A 119 -18.15 2.62 11.77
N ILE A 120 -17.59 2.96 10.61
CA ILE A 120 -18.35 3.11 9.35
C ILE A 120 -17.97 2.13 8.24
N THR A 121 -16.86 1.41 8.37
CA THR A 121 -16.39 0.47 7.34
C THR A 121 -17.38 -0.70 7.19
N PRO A 122 -17.73 -1.15 5.97
CA PRO A 122 -18.88 -2.04 5.75
C PRO A 122 -18.61 -3.52 6.08
N VAL A 123 -17.69 -3.80 7.00
CA VAL A 123 -17.34 -5.17 7.44
C VAL A 123 -17.46 -5.28 8.95
N PRO A 124 -17.84 -6.45 9.51
CA PRO A 124 -18.05 -6.59 10.94
C PRO A 124 -16.74 -6.57 11.72
N ARG A 125 -16.74 -5.84 12.83
CA ARG A 125 -15.74 -5.74 13.88
C ARG A 125 -14.39 -5.19 13.47
N MET A 126 -13.73 -5.76 12.47
CA MET A 126 -12.36 -5.44 12.09
C MET A 126 -12.15 -5.80 10.62
N THR A 127 -11.33 -5.01 9.92
CA THR A 127 -10.91 -5.30 8.55
C THR A 127 -9.83 -6.38 8.54
N CYS A 128 -9.78 -7.16 7.47
CA CYS A 128 -8.64 -8.06 7.20
C CYS A 128 -7.57 -7.40 6.33
N ASP A 129 -8.00 -6.42 5.52
CA ASP A 129 -7.14 -5.47 4.83
C ASP A 129 -8.00 -4.25 4.49
N ILE A 130 -7.40 -3.06 4.45
CA ILE A 130 -8.08 -1.84 4.04
C ILE A 130 -7.05 -0.82 3.57
N THR A 131 -7.34 -0.20 2.43
CA THR A 131 -6.72 1.06 2.06
C THR A 131 -7.77 2.01 1.50
N HIS A 132 -7.46 3.29 1.52
CA HIS A 132 -8.43 4.31 1.13
C HIS A 132 -7.75 5.54 0.52
N ALA A 133 -8.51 6.32 -0.26
CA ALA A 133 -8.04 7.57 -0.86
C ALA A 133 -9.10 8.66 -0.72
N MET A 134 -8.65 9.91 -0.60
CA MET A 134 -9.51 11.09 -0.46
C MET A 134 -9.16 12.14 -1.54
N PRO A 135 -9.67 11.96 -2.77
CA PRO A 135 -9.46 12.90 -3.87
C PRO A 135 -10.24 14.22 -3.62
N THR A 136 -10.05 15.19 -4.52
CA THR A 136 -10.68 16.52 -4.45
C THR A 136 -12.01 16.59 -5.21
N GLY A 137 -12.77 15.50 -5.26
CA GLY A 137 -13.79 15.21 -6.28
C GLY A 137 -15.02 16.08 -6.24
N GLU A 138 -15.68 16.15 -5.09
CA GLU A 138 -17.00 16.78 -5.00
C GLU A 138 -17.06 17.83 -3.88
N ASN A 139 -18.14 18.61 -3.82
CA ASN A 139 -18.35 19.66 -2.81
C ASN A 139 -18.65 19.06 -1.41
N HIS A 140 -17.87 18.07 -0.98
CA HIS A 140 -17.95 17.43 0.32
C HIS A 140 -16.76 17.92 1.15
N PRO A 141 -16.95 18.93 2.03
CA PRO A 141 -15.84 19.55 2.77
C PRO A 141 -15.13 18.59 3.73
N ARG A 142 -15.77 17.46 4.07
CA ARG A 142 -15.23 16.34 4.86
C ARG A 142 -14.86 15.11 4.02
N GLY A 143 -14.93 15.25 2.69
CA GLY A 143 -14.30 14.39 1.69
C GLY A 143 -15.12 13.19 1.23
N ASP A 144 -14.78 12.76 0.01
CA ASP A 144 -15.16 11.48 -0.59
C ASP A 144 -14.07 10.46 -0.23
N LEU A 145 -14.35 9.58 0.72
CA LEU A 145 -13.45 8.50 1.10
C LEU A 145 -13.77 7.27 0.28
N HIS A 146 -12.93 6.97 -0.71
CA HIS A 146 -13.00 5.72 -1.47
C HIS A 146 -12.13 4.66 -0.79
N ALA A 147 -12.69 3.49 -0.48
CA ALA A 147 -11.99 2.42 0.21
C ALA A 147 -12.18 1.07 -0.48
N GLY A 148 -11.11 0.28 -0.50
CA GLY A 148 -11.14 -1.15 -0.77
C GLY A 148 -10.94 -1.87 0.54
N THR A 149 -11.93 -2.63 0.98
CA THR A 149 -11.94 -3.29 2.28
C THR A 149 -12.10 -4.79 2.13
N LEU A 150 -11.33 -5.57 2.88
CA LEU A 150 -11.53 -7.01 3.01
C LEU A 150 -12.19 -7.37 4.34
N ALA A 151 -13.22 -8.21 4.28
CA ALA A 151 -13.83 -8.78 5.48
C ALA A 151 -13.02 -9.96 6.02
N CYS A 152 -12.90 -10.06 7.36
CA CYS A 152 -12.37 -11.24 8.03
C CYS A 152 -13.39 -12.39 8.10
N ALA A 153 -13.72 -12.95 6.94
CA ALA A 153 -14.64 -14.06 6.78
C ALA A 153 -13.94 -15.30 6.19
N ALA A 154 -14.67 -16.42 6.06
CA ALA A 154 -14.14 -17.68 5.54
C ALA A 154 -13.59 -17.60 4.10
N SER A 155 -13.97 -16.55 3.35
CA SER A 155 -13.41 -16.19 2.05
C SER A 155 -13.05 -14.72 2.04
N ILE A 156 -11.88 -14.39 1.48
CA ILE A 156 -11.43 -13.00 1.33
C ILE A 156 -12.34 -12.31 0.31
N THR A 157 -13.14 -11.35 0.76
CA THR A 157 -14.16 -10.65 -0.03
C THR A 157 -13.87 -9.17 0.02
N LEU A 158 -13.67 -8.58 -1.15
CA LEU A 158 -13.47 -7.16 -1.36
C LEU A 158 -14.83 -6.46 -1.42
N ASP A 159 -14.96 -5.39 -0.65
CA ASP A 159 -15.95 -4.34 -0.87
C ASP A 159 -15.22 -3.06 -1.29
N GLU A 160 -15.59 -2.54 -2.47
CA GLU A 160 -15.25 -1.20 -2.93
C GLU A 160 -16.37 -0.28 -2.47
N SER A 161 -16.05 0.72 -1.68
CA SER A 161 -17.04 1.51 -0.94
C SER A 161 -16.65 2.97 -0.80
N GLU A 162 -17.64 3.81 -0.49
CA GLU A 162 -17.51 5.26 -0.42
C GLU A 162 -18.17 5.84 0.82
N SER A 163 -17.61 6.92 1.37
CA SER A 163 -18.34 7.85 2.25
C SER A 163 -18.11 9.29 1.85
N ASN A 164 -19.19 10.06 1.73
CA ASN A 164 -19.16 11.49 1.41
C ASN A 164 -19.01 12.36 2.68
N ASP A 165 -18.98 11.74 3.85
CA ASP A 165 -18.74 12.40 5.13
C ASP A 165 -18.14 11.42 6.13
N VAL A 166 -16.81 11.47 6.28
CA VAL A 166 -16.06 10.58 7.17
C VAL A 166 -16.36 10.83 8.66
N SER A 167 -16.99 11.95 9.02
CA SER A 167 -17.41 12.26 10.40
C SER A 167 -18.82 11.75 10.72
N SER A 168 -19.59 11.36 9.70
CA SER A 168 -20.94 10.80 9.87
C SER A 168 -20.89 9.42 10.49
N SER A 169 -21.95 9.01 11.19
CA SER A 169 -22.12 7.63 11.68
C SER A 169 -22.68 6.69 10.61
N ALA A 170 -22.92 7.17 9.38
CA ALA A 170 -23.41 6.36 8.29
C ALA A 170 -22.36 5.35 7.83
N VAL A 171 -22.79 4.11 7.60
CA VAL A 171 -21.93 3.07 7.01
C VAL A 171 -21.52 3.51 5.61
N MET A 172 -20.28 3.23 5.21
CA MET A 172 -19.82 3.47 3.85
C MET A 172 -20.72 2.72 2.86
N ASN A 173 -21.11 3.40 1.78
CA ASN A 173 -21.93 2.84 0.73
C ASN A 173 -21.08 1.87 -0.10
N VAL A 174 -21.47 0.59 -0.14
CA VAL A 174 -20.79 -0.42 -0.97
C VAL A 174 -21.19 -0.20 -2.43
N GLN A 175 -20.21 0.08 -3.28
CA GLN A 175 -20.37 0.31 -4.71
C GLN A 175 -20.19 -0.98 -5.52
N SER A 176 -19.30 -1.88 -5.06
CA SER A 176 -19.00 -3.15 -5.72
C SER A 176 -18.46 -4.17 -4.70
N THR A 177 -18.72 -5.46 -4.95
CA THR A 177 -18.29 -6.58 -4.11
C THR A 177 -17.72 -7.70 -4.95
N ARG A 178 -16.56 -8.26 -4.57
CA ARG A 178 -15.95 -9.41 -5.25
C ARG A 178 -15.20 -10.35 -4.30
N SER A 179 -15.52 -11.65 -4.37
CA SER A 179 -14.83 -12.70 -3.59
C SER A 179 -13.51 -13.16 -4.23
N ASN A 180 -12.65 -13.80 -3.45
CA ASN A 180 -11.33 -14.32 -3.85
C ASN A 180 -10.39 -13.21 -4.36
N VAL A 181 -10.35 -12.11 -3.62
CA VAL A 181 -9.50 -10.95 -3.88
C VAL A 181 -8.74 -10.61 -2.61
N ASP A 182 -7.48 -10.22 -2.73
CA ASP A 182 -6.64 -9.89 -1.59
C ASP A 182 -5.83 -8.59 -1.81
N GLN A 183 -5.40 -7.97 -0.72
CA GLN A 183 -4.58 -6.76 -0.64
C GLN A 183 -5.00 -5.58 -1.53
N PRO A 184 -6.21 -4.99 -1.35
CA PRO A 184 -6.62 -3.81 -2.08
C PRO A 184 -5.73 -2.61 -1.78
N PHE A 185 -5.35 -1.87 -2.82
CA PHE A 185 -4.62 -0.62 -2.72
C PHE A 185 -5.29 0.49 -3.52
N VAL A 186 -5.98 1.38 -2.82
CA VAL A 186 -6.72 2.46 -3.44
C VAL A 186 -5.83 3.65 -3.77
N ARG A 187 -5.98 4.15 -4.99
CA ARG A 187 -5.58 5.49 -5.40
C ARG A 187 -6.75 6.16 -6.10
N ALA A 188 -7.00 7.41 -5.76
CA ALA A 188 -7.99 8.21 -6.43
C ALA A 188 -7.44 9.61 -6.72
N LEU A 189 -7.88 10.19 -7.83
CA LEU A 189 -7.59 11.57 -8.21
C LEU A 189 -8.82 12.15 -8.89
N ALA A 190 -9.17 13.39 -8.57
CA ALA A 190 -10.22 14.11 -9.28
C ALA A 190 -9.69 14.55 -10.65
N ILE A 191 -10.29 14.05 -11.73
CA ILE A 191 -9.95 14.39 -13.10
C ILE A 191 -11.22 14.93 -13.77
N SER A 192 -11.15 16.14 -14.30
CA SER A 192 -12.32 16.82 -14.90
C SER A 192 -13.56 16.91 -13.98
N LYS A 193 -13.34 17.05 -12.66
CA LYS A 193 -14.37 17.12 -11.60
C LYS A 193 -15.12 15.81 -11.33
N THR A 194 -14.51 14.68 -11.69
CA THR A 194 -15.01 13.35 -11.34
C THR A 194 -13.87 12.57 -10.74
N ASP A 195 -14.16 11.80 -9.70
CA ASP A 195 -13.16 10.93 -9.11
C ASP A 195 -12.87 9.75 -10.04
N HIS A 196 -11.59 9.63 -10.38
CA HIS A 196 -11.05 8.44 -11.03
C HIS A 196 -10.38 7.60 -9.94
N ILE A 197 -10.92 6.39 -9.73
CA ILE A 197 -10.56 5.48 -8.65
C ILE A 197 -9.89 4.27 -9.26
N TYR A 198 -8.75 3.88 -8.69
CA TYR A 198 -7.94 2.77 -9.11
C TYR A 198 -7.64 1.90 -7.90
N VAL A 199 -8.11 0.66 -7.90
CA VAL A 199 -7.88 -0.30 -6.82
C VAL A 199 -6.94 -1.39 -7.36
N GLY A 200 -5.69 -1.36 -6.91
CA GLY A 200 -4.77 -2.47 -7.17
C GLY A 200 -5.12 -3.65 -6.29
N VAL A 201 -5.26 -4.85 -6.85
CA VAL A 201 -5.68 -6.05 -6.11
C VAL A 201 -4.95 -7.29 -6.61
N ASN A 202 -4.83 -8.29 -5.72
CA ASN A 202 -4.48 -9.65 -6.07
C ASN A 202 -5.76 -10.47 -6.28
N ASP A 203 -6.24 -10.57 -7.52
CA ASP A 203 -7.49 -11.23 -7.87
C ASP A 203 -7.25 -12.69 -8.29
N PHE A 204 -7.60 -13.63 -7.40
CA PHE A 204 -7.43 -15.06 -7.62
C PHE A 204 -8.41 -15.65 -8.64
N ASN A 205 -9.39 -14.88 -9.11
CA ASN A 205 -10.29 -15.31 -10.17
C ASN A 205 -9.66 -15.20 -11.57
N GLN A 206 -8.51 -14.50 -11.69
CA GLN A 206 -7.85 -14.34 -12.97
C GLN A 206 -7.24 -15.65 -13.49
N PRO A 207 -7.41 -15.96 -14.78
CA PRO A 207 -6.94 -17.21 -15.35
C PRO A 207 -5.40 -17.28 -15.36
N SER A 208 -4.89 -18.52 -15.36
CA SER A 208 -3.46 -18.81 -15.52
C SER A 208 -2.55 -18.18 -14.45
N GLY A 209 -3.11 -17.80 -13.30
CA GLY A 209 -2.35 -17.23 -12.17
C GLY A 209 -1.89 -15.79 -12.38
N ARG A 210 -2.52 -15.04 -13.29
CA ARG A 210 -2.19 -13.63 -13.57
C ARG A 210 -3.03 -12.71 -12.69
N THR A 211 -2.81 -12.83 -11.39
CA THR A 211 -3.69 -12.29 -10.36
C THR A 211 -3.50 -10.79 -10.16
N ALA A 212 -2.37 -10.21 -10.57
CA ALA A 212 -2.18 -8.76 -10.51
C ALA A 212 -3.24 -8.04 -11.37
N THR A 213 -4.12 -7.28 -10.72
CA THR A 213 -5.29 -6.65 -11.33
C THR A 213 -5.45 -5.22 -10.85
N VAL A 214 -5.98 -4.35 -11.72
CA VAL A 214 -6.42 -3.00 -11.34
C VAL A 214 -7.91 -2.88 -11.67
N ASP A 215 -8.72 -2.60 -10.67
CA ASP A 215 -10.09 -2.14 -10.85
C ASP A 215 -10.10 -0.64 -11.09
N VAL A 216 -10.88 -0.20 -12.05
CA VAL A 216 -10.92 1.18 -12.53
C VAL A 216 -12.35 1.67 -12.54
N SER A 217 -12.58 2.77 -11.84
CA SER A 217 -13.76 3.61 -12.01
C SER A 217 -13.33 5.01 -12.47
N VAL A 218 -14.05 5.56 -13.42
CA VAL A 218 -13.85 6.93 -13.95
C VAL A 218 -15.12 7.78 -13.82
N ASP A 219 -16.05 7.32 -12.99
CA ASP A 219 -17.39 7.87 -12.82
C ASP A 219 -17.76 8.01 -11.33
N GLY A 220 -16.77 8.27 -10.47
CA GLY A 220 -16.99 8.44 -9.03
C GLY A 220 -17.35 7.16 -8.28
N GLY A 221 -17.03 6.00 -8.85
CA GLY A 221 -17.34 4.70 -8.26
C GLY A 221 -18.72 4.15 -8.63
N ALA A 222 -19.44 4.78 -9.57
CA ALA A 222 -20.72 4.25 -10.06
C ALA A 222 -20.54 2.93 -10.82
N THR A 223 -19.43 2.77 -11.56
CA THR A 223 -19.06 1.52 -12.22
C THR A 223 -17.57 1.22 -12.10
N TYR A 224 -17.23 -0.07 -11.94
CA TYR A 224 -15.85 -0.56 -11.92
C TYR A 224 -15.59 -1.53 -13.07
N LYS A 225 -14.40 -1.43 -13.68
CA LYS A 225 -13.88 -2.36 -14.68
C LYS A 225 -12.55 -2.94 -14.22
N SER A 226 -12.42 -4.26 -14.31
CA SER A 226 -11.23 -4.99 -13.84
C SER A 226 -10.29 -5.34 -14.99
N PHE A 227 -9.00 -5.05 -14.82
CA PHE A 227 -7.97 -5.36 -15.80
C PHE A 227 -6.84 -6.17 -15.17
N SER A 228 -6.67 -7.44 -15.59
CA SER A 228 -5.45 -8.20 -15.28
C SER A 228 -4.27 -7.57 -16.04
N ILE A 229 -3.20 -7.24 -15.31
CA ILE A 229 -2.06 -6.47 -15.83
C ILE A 229 -0.79 -7.32 -16.02
N GLU A 230 -0.77 -8.58 -15.59
CA GLU A 230 0.31 -9.51 -15.89
C GLU A 230 0.11 -10.19 -17.26
N ALA A 231 1.12 -10.06 -18.13
CA ALA A 231 1.12 -10.65 -19.46
C ALA A 231 1.93 -11.95 -19.55
N ARG A 232 2.76 -12.22 -18.55
CA ARG A 232 3.71 -13.34 -18.51
C ARG A 232 3.13 -14.53 -17.77
N HIS A 233 3.87 -15.63 -17.82
CA HIS A 233 3.57 -16.82 -17.03
C HIS A 233 3.97 -16.58 -15.58
N THR A 234 3.15 -17.09 -14.65
CA THR A 234 3.36 -16.93 -13.21
C THR A 234 3.53 -18.27 -12.50
N ALA A 235 4.12 -18.23 -11.31
CA ALA A 235 4.21 -19.38 -10.41
C ALA A 235 2.92 -19.54 -9.58
N GLY A 236 1.79 -19.68 -10.27
CA GLY A 236 0.46 -19.88 -9.68
C GLY A 236 -0.30 -18.60 -9.34
N GLN A 237 0.41 -17.52 -9.00
CA GLN A 237 -0.13 -16.16 -8.79
C GLN A 237 0.99 -15.12 -8.96
N ASP A 238 0.63 -13.84 -8.93
CA ASP A 238 1.55 -12.72 -8.71
C ASP A 238 1.73 -12.41 -7.21
N GLY A 239 2.57 -11.45 -6.87
CA GLY A 239 2.69 -10.97 -5.50
C GLY A 239 1.45 -10.19 -5.06
N PRO A 240 1.05 -10.26 -3.77
CA PRO A 240 -0.17 -9.61 -3.28
C PRO A 240 -0.25 -8.09 -3.55
N SER A 241 0.88 -7.37 -3.45
CA SER A 241 0.89 -5.94 -3.67
C SER A 241 0.86 -5.54 -5.14
N VAL A 242 -0.29 -4.99 -5.55
CA VAL A 242 -0.46 -4.24 -6.80
C VAL A 242 -0.68 -2.77 -6.45
N ARG A 243 0.20 -1.90 -6.95
CA ARG A 243 0.27 -0.50 -6.52
C ARG A 243 0.03 0.43 -7.71
N PRO A 244 -1.16 1.02 -7.87
CA PRO A 244 -1.38 2.10 -8.82
C PRO A 244 -0.74 3.44 -8.38
N ALA A 245 -0.49 4.32 -9.35
CA ALA A 245 -0.21 5.74 -9.18
C ALA A 245 -0.78 6.52 -10.38
N VAL A 246 -1.43 7.66 -10.11
CA VAL A 246 -2.21 8.41 -11.09
C VAL A 246 -1.65 9.82 -11.22
N ALA A 247 -1.44 10.27 -12.45
CA ALA A 247 -1.03 11.64 -12.75
C ALA A 247 -2.23 12.50 -13.18
N PRO A 248 -2.17 13.84 -13.01
CA PRO A 248 -3.27 14.74 -13.41
C PRO A 248 -3.59 14.73 -14.91
N ASP A 249 -2.67 14.29 -15.76
CA ASP A 249 -2.90 14.15 -17.21
C ASP A 249 -3.58 12.82 -17.60
N ASN A 250 -4.15 12.10 -16.62
CA ASN A 250 -4.80 10.80 -16.78
C ASN A 250 -3.84 9.65 -17.15
N THR A 251 -2.52 9.85 -17.06
CA THR A 251 -1.55 8.75 -17.09
C THR A 251 -1.64 7.95 -15.80
N VAL A 252 -1.73 6.63 -15.91
CA VAL A 252 -1.76 5.72 -14.76
C VAL A 252 -0.59 4.75 -14.88
N TYR A 253 0.16 4.61 -13.79
CA TYR A 253 1.14 3.54 -13.63
C TYR A 253 0.60 2.51 -12.65
N ALA A 254 0.94 1.24 -12.84
CA ALA A 254 0.78 0.25 -11.79
C ALA A 254 2.04 -0.62 -11.70
N ALA A 255 2.46 -0.93 -10.48
CA ALA A 255 3.58 -1.81 -10.20
C ALA A 255 3.11 -3.07 -9.47
N PHE A 256 3.73 -4.20 -9.79
CA PHE A 256 3.49 -5.47 -9.10
C PHE A 256 4.72 -6.38 -9.15
N PHE A 257 4.74 -7.39 -8.28
CA PHE A 257 5.72 -8.47 -8.34
C PHE A 257 5.17 -9.62 -9.20
N GLY A 258 5.75 -9.84 -10.37
CA GLY A 258 5.39 -11.00 -11.19
C GLY A 258 6.17 -12.23 -10.74
N TRP A 259 5.53 -13.17 -10.03
CA TRP A 259 6.22 -14.35 -9.51
C TRP A 259 6.55 -15.32 -10.63
N ARG A 260 7.84 -15.65 -10.81
CA ARG A 260 8.32 -16.57 -11.85
C ARG A 260 8.60 -17.96 -11.30
N LYS A 261 8.98 -18.05 -10.03
CA LYS A 261 9.14 -19.31 -9.30
C LYS A 261 8.76 -19.08 -7.84
N PHE A 262 8.23 -20.11 -7.20
CA PHE A 262 7.95 -20.11 -5.77
C PHE A 262 8.35 -21.46 -5.19
N ASN A 263 9.06 -21.46 -4.07
CA ASN A 263 9.56 -22.69 -3.43
C ASN A 263 8.86 -22.98 -2.09
N GLY A 264 7.84 -22.21 -1.72
CA GLY A 264 7.13 -22.30 -0.43
C GLY A 264 7.56 -21.24 0.58
N THR A 265 8.77 -20.70 0.49
CA THR A 265 9.32 -19.72 1.44
C THR A 265 9.84 -18.44 0.79
N SER A 266 10.12 -18.47 -0.51
CA SER A 266 10.52 -17.30 -1.28
C SER A 266 10.04 -17.39 -2.71
N ALA A 267 9.63 -16.23 -3.24
CA ALA A 267 9.28 -16.05 -4.63
C ALA A 267 10.44 -15.43 -5.40
N THR A 268 10.90 -16.09 -6.46
CA THR A 268 11.73 -15.45 -7.48
C THR A 268 10.81 -14.62 -8.37
N SER A 269 10.89 -13.30 -8.26
CA SER A 269 9.94 -12.36 -8.87
C SER A 269 10.64 -11.39 -9.81
N ASP A 270 9.92 -10.96 -10.83
CA ASP A 270 10.26 -9.73 -11.54
C ASP A 270 9.49 -8.56 -10.92
N VAL A 271 10.09 -7.37 -10.88
CA VAL A 271 9.39 -6.12 -10.54
C VAL A 271 8.93 -5.49 -11.85
N VAL A 272 7.61 -5.42 -12.04
CA VAL A 272 6.99 -5.04 -13.31
C VAL A 272 6.27 -3.71 -13.13
N VAL A 273 6.39 -2.82 -14.12
CA VAL A 273 5.61 -1.59 -14.21
C VAL A 273 4.83 -1.56 -15.52
N VAL A 274 3.52 -1.40 -15.43
CA VAL A 274 2.62 -1.13 -16.56
C VAL A 274 2.23 0.34 -16.60
N ARG A 275 1.74 0.79 -17.75
CA ARG A 275 1.24 2.16 -17.93
C ARG A 275 -0.01 2.16 -18.80
N ASP A 276 -0.95 2.98 -18.41
CA ASP A 276 -2.08 3.42 -19.22
C ASP A 276 -1.98 4.91 -19.52
N ASP A 277 -2.24 5.33 -20.76
CA ASP A 277 -2.19 6.73 -21.18
C ASP A 277 -3.59 7.37 -21.28
N SER A 278 -4.65 6.69 -20.82
CA SER A 278 -6.05 7.09 -20.97
C SER A 278 -6.93 6.70 -19.77
N GLY A 279 -6.34 6.58 -18.58
CA GLY A 279 -7.07 6.24 -17.35
C GLY A 279 -7.86 4.92 -17.40
N GLY A 280 -7.40 3.94 -18.19
CA GLY A 280 -8.07 2.64 -18.37
C GLY A 280 -9.27 2.66 -19.35
N THR A 281 -9.52 3.78 -20.03
CA THR A 281 -10.64 3.93 -20.99
C THR A 281 -10.25 3.66 -22.44
N GLY A 282 -8.94 3.58 -22.73
CA GLY A 282 -8.42 3.31 -24.07
C GLY A 282 -8.64 1.86 -24.55
N PRO A 283 -8.33 1.55 -25.82
CA PRO A 283 -8.54 0.22 -26.40
C PRO A 283 -7.61 -0.87 -25.84
N HIS A 284 -6.49 -0.49 -25.22
CA HIS A 284 -5.50 -1.41 -24.67
C HIS A 284 -5.08 -1.01 -23.24
N PRO A 285 -5.98 -1.16 -22.25
CA PRO A 285 -5.72 -0.73 -20.89
C PRO A 285 -4.44 -1.31 -20.31
N PHE A 286 -3.58 -0.46 -19.75
CA PHE A 286 -2.30 -0.81 -19.12
C PHE A 286 -1.25 -1.46 -20.04
N GLN A 287 -1.37 -1.33 -21.37
CA GLN A 287 -0.42 -1.94 -22.32
C GLN A 287 0.54 -0.94 -23.00
N ALA A 288 0.58 0.32 -22.55
CA ALA A 288 1.37 1.36 -23.19
C ALA A 288 2.88 1.17 -23.01
N LEU A 289 3.30 0.49 -21.94
CA LEU A 289 4.67 0.00 -21.78
C LEU A 289 4.80 -1.43 -22.28
N ARG A 290 5.83 -1.69 -23.10
CA ARG A 290 6.23 -3.03 -23.51
C ARG A 290 7.69 -3.28 -23.17
N ASP A 291 7.99 -4.48 -22.71
CA ASP A 291 9.39 -4.84 -22.48
C ASP A 291 10.10 -5.15 -23.81
N PRO A 292 11.30 -4.61 -24.05
CA PRO A 292 12.02 -4.85 -25.30
C PRO A 292 12.46 -6.30 -25.48
N SER A 293 12.57 -7.09 -24.40
CA SER A 293 13.08 -8.47 -24.45
C SER A 293 12.06 -9.48 -24.95
N ASP A 294 10.75 -9.25 -24.73
CA ASP A 294 9.67 -10.17 -25.13
C ASP A 294 8.51 -9.49 -25.88
N LYS A 295 8.53 -8.15 -25.98
CA LYS A 295 7.49 -7.31 -26.60
C LYS A 295 6.12 -7.41 -25.92
N LEU A 296 6.02 -8.03 -24.75
CA LEU A 296 4.80 -8.13 -23.97
C LEU A 296 4.56 -6.84 -23.17
N PRO A 297 3.29 -6.52 -22.84
CA PRO A 297 2.96 -5.46 -21.91
C PRO A 297 3.71 -5.55 -20.58
N GLY A 298 3.97 -4.38 -19.98
CA GLY A 298 4.69 -4.23 -18.74
C GLY A 298 6.21 -4.25 -18.93
N ARG A 299 6.88 -3.24 -18.38
CA ARG A 299 8.33 -3.11 -18.35
C ARG A 299 8.90 -3.91 -17.18
N LEU A 300 9.89 -4.76 -17.44
CA LEU A 300 10.65 -5.44 -16.39
C LEU A 300 11.72 -4.46 -15.85
N VAL A 301 11.48 -3.89 -14.66
CA VAL A 301 12.40 -2.93 -14.03
C VAL A 301 13.56 -3.66 -13.36
N VAL A 302 13.25 -4.76 -12.69
CA VAL A 302 14.20 -5.70 -12.08
C VAL A 302 13.72 -7.10 -12.38
N LYS A 303 14.66 -8.01 -12.66
CA LYS A 303 14.33 -9.41 -12.95
C LYS A 303 14.88 -10.33 -11.89
N ARG A 304 14.12 -11.37 -11.58
CA ARG A 304 14.52 -12.51 -10.74
C ARG A 304 15.04 -12.10 -9.35
N THR A 305 14.45 -11.09 -8.75
CA THR A 305 14.72 -10.77 -7.35
C THR A 305 14.06 -11.80 -6.42
N SER A 306 14.65 -12.02 -5.25
CA SER A 306 14.15 -13.00 -4.28
C SER A 306 13.32 -12.29 -3.23
N ILE A 307 12.01 -12.50 -3.26
CA ILE A 307 11.08 -11.90 -2.30
C ILE A 307 10.81 -12.94 -1.19
N PRO A 308 11.00 -12.61 0.10
CA PRO A 308 10.57 -13.49 1.19
C PRO A 308 9.07 -13.73 1.12
N TRP A 309 8.59 -14.89 1.57
CA TRP A 309 7.16 -15.17 1.67
C TRP A 309 6.73 -15.35 3.12
N SER A 310 5.48 -14.96 3.37
CA SER A 310 4.85 -14.84 4.69
C SER A 310 5.18 -15.99 5.65
N ASN A 311 5.43 -15.61 6.91
CA ASN A 311 5.66 -16.40 8.14
C ASN A 311 7.12 -16.49 8.60
N ALA A 312 8.09 -16.24 7.73
CA ALA A 312 9.48 -15.94 8.09
C ALA A 312 10.29 -15.50 6.85
N PRO A 313 11.22 -14.54 6.96
CA PRO A 313 11.50 -13.73 8.16
C PRO A 313 10.42 -12.67 8.43
N THR A 314 10.46 -12.08 9.64
CA THR A 314 9.62 -10.93 10.05
C THR A 314 10.51 -9.77 10.49
N LEU A 315 9.97 -8.55 10.48
CA LEU A 315 10.58 -7.38 11.13
C LEU A 315 9.77 -7.06 12.39
N GLY A 316 10.29 -7.46 13.55
CA GLY A 316 9.48 -7.50 14.77
C GLY A 316 8.30 -8.48 14.62
N GLN A 317 7.08 -7.97 14.86
CA GLN A 317 5.83 -8.72 14.70
C GLN A 317 5.23 -8.59 13.29
N GLU A 318 5.85 -7.81 12.40
CA GLU A 318 5.31 -7.52 11.07
C GLU A 318 5.84 -8.48 10.02
N ARG A 319 4.93 -8.97 9.19
CA ARG A 319 5.25 -9.82 8.04
C ARG A 319 5.89 -8.97 6.96
N ILE A 320 6.86 -9.54 6.25
CA ILE A 320 7.45 -8.97 5.03
C ILE A 320 7.23 -9.90 3.84
N GLY A 321 7.42 -9.38 2.62
CA GLY A 321 7.30 -10.19 1.40
C GLY A 321 6.43 -9.61 0.29
N SER A 322 5.93 -8.38 0.45
CA SER A 322 5.27 -7.66 -0.65
C SER A 322 5.47 -6.14 -0.58
N THR A 323 6.59 -5.66 -0.06
CA THR A 323 6.84 -4.22 0.03
C THR A 323 7.15 -3.64 -1.35
N LEU A 324 6.16 -2.94 -1.91
CA LEU A 324 6.21 -2.29 -3.21
C LEU A 324 5.46 -0.97 -3.11
N SER A 325 5.98 0.06 -3.79
CA SER A 325 5.32 1.34 -3.95
C SER A 325 5.75 2.00 -5.25
N ILE A 326 4.85 2.74 -5.87
CA ILE A 326 5.12 3.55 -7.06
C ILE A 326 4.51 4.92 -6.85
N ALA A 327 5.23 5.94 -7.31
CA ALA A 327 4.78 7.32 -7.28
C ALA A 327 5.10 7.98 -8.63
N VAL A 328 4.20 8.83 -9.09
CA VAL A 328 4.38 9.67 -10.28
C VAL A 328 4.52 11.11 -9.84
N ASP A 329 5.42 11.86 -10.47
CA ASP A 329 5.57 13.29 -10.22
C ASP A 329 4.27 14.01 -10.62
N PRO A 330 3.61 14.73 -9.68
CA PRO A 330 2.33 15.38 -9.94
C PRO A 330 2.42 16.51 -10.98
N HIS A 331 3.62 17.01 -11.29
CA HIS A 331 3.84 18.05 -12.29
C HIS A 331 4.39 17.53 -13.61
N ASN A 332 4.80 16.26 -13.66
CA ASN A 332 5.36 15.65 -14.85
C ASN A 332 5.17 14.13 -14.83
N SER A 333 4.14 13.65 -15.51
CA SER A 333 3.84 12.21 -15.63
C SER A 333 4.96 11.38 -16.28
N SER A 334 5.99 12.01 -16.86
CA SER A 334 7.18 11.31 -17.36
C SER A 334 8.18 10.91 -16.29
N THR A 335 8.09 11.51 -15.10
CA THR A 335 8.96 11.17 -13.97
C THR A 335 8.23 10.24 -13.00
N VAL A 336 8.79 9.06 -12.79
CA VAL A 336 8.17 8.00 -11.98
C VAL A 336 9.22 7.42 -11.05
N TYR A 337 8.84 7.17 -9.80
CA TYR A 337 9.68 6.55 -8.77
C TYR A 337 9.07 5.20 -8.38
N LEU A 338 9.91 4.18 -8.30
CA LEU A 338 9.53 2.83 -7.91
C LEU A 338 10.38 2.42 -6.71
N GLY A 339 9.72 2.09 -5.60
CA GLY A 339 10.34 1.52 -4.42
C GLY A 339 9.93 0.07 -4.23
N TRP A 340 10.87 -0.82 -3.89
CA TRP A 340 10.55 -2.20 -3.50
C TRP A 340 11.55 -2.69 -2.46
N ALA A 341 11.22 -3.79 -1.79
CA ALA A 341 12.20 -4.52 -1.01
C ALA A 341 12.22 -6.02 -1.29
N ASP A 342 13.41 -6.59 -1.16
CA ASP A 342 13.72 -7.99 -1.42
C ASP A 342 14.75 -8.55 -0.41
N HIS A 343 15.15 -9.81 -0.56
CA HIS A 343 16.15 -10.44 0.32
C HIS A 343 17.54 -9.82 0.24
N GLY A 344 17.83 -8.92 -0.70
CA GLY A 344 19.14 -8.30 -0.85
C GLY A 344 20.27 -9.29 -1.09
N GLN A 345 21.39 -9.05 -0.42
CA GLN A 345 22.56 -9.93 -0.47
C GLN A 345 22.47 -11.05 0.56
N LYS A 346 23.38 -12.04 0.45
CA LYS A 346 23.44 -13.15 1.41
C LYS A 346 23.69 -12.60 2.82
N GLY A 347 22.75 -12.85 3.72
CA GLY A 347 22.79 -12.39 5.11
C GLY A 347 21.89 -11.21 5.40
N ASP A 348 21.36 -10.54 4.37
CA ASP A 348 20.36 -9.49 4.55
C ASP A 348 19.00 -10.12 4.90
N ILE A 349 18.28 -9.47 5.83
CA ILE A 349 16.89 -9.84 6.14
C ILE A 349 15.96 -9.26 5.08
N TYR A 350 16.12 -7.95 4.81
CA TYR A 350 15.32 -7.22 3.84
C TYR A 350 16.07 -5.96 3.39
N THR A 351 16.12 -5.73 2.08
CA THR A 351 16.80 -4.58 1.48
C THR A 351 15.82 -3.72 0.69
N LEU A 352 15.76 -2.44 1.02
CA LEU A 352 14.96 -1.44 0.30
C LEU A 352 15.74 -0.89 -0.89
N HIS A 353 15.03 -0.66 -1.99
CA HIS A 353 15.55 -0.09 -3.22
C HIS A 353 14.61 1.01 -3.73
N VAL A 354 15.16 2.02 -4.39
CA VAL A 354 14.37 3.04 -5.12
C VAL A 354 15.02 3.32 -6.47
N ARG A 355 14.22 3.27 -7.54
CA ARG A 355 14.64 3.66 -8.90
C ARG A 355 13.74 4.75 -9.45
N ARG A 356 14.25 5.46 -10.44
CA ARG A 356 13.53 6.51 -11.16
C ARG A 356 13.53 6.26 -12.66
N SER A 357 12.41 6.55 -13.30
CA SER A 357 12.30 6.79 -14.74
C SER A 357 12.05 8.27 -14.98
N THR A 358 12.59 8.81 -16.08
CA THR A 358 12.34 10.18 -16.56
C THR A 358 11.81 10.20 -18.00
N ASP A 359 11.41 9.04 -18.50
CA ASP A 359 10.95 8.82 -19.88
C ASP A 359 9.65 8.00 -19.91
N ARG A 360 8.75 8.29 -18.97
CA ARG A 360 7.44 7.67 -18.84
C ARG A 360 7.50 6.15 -18.58
N GLY A 361 8.55 5.65 -17.94
CA GLY A 361 8.72 4.24 -17.56
C GLY A 361 9.39 3.37 -18.62
N LEU A 362 9.89 3.95 -19.73
CA LEU A 362 10.57 3.20 -20.80
C LEU A 362 11.94 2.69 -20.35
N THR A 363 12.69 3.52 -19.63
CA THR A 363 13.97 3.18 -19.00
C THR A 363 13.98 3.57 -17.53
N TRP A 364 14.85 2.90 -16.77
CA TRP A 364 14.97 3.07 -15.33
C TRP A 364 16.43 3.22 -14.95
N SER A 365 16.69 4.12 -14.00
CA SER A 365 18.01 4.30 -13.41
C SER A 365 18.48 3.03 -12.69
N LYS A 366 19.77 3.00 -12.32
CA LYS A 366 20.20 2.20 -11.16
C LYS A 366 19.50 2.72 -9.91
N ASP A 367 19.65 2.01 -8.80
CA ASP A 367 19.14 2.48 -7.52
C ASP A 367 19.67 3.88 -7.21
N LEU A 368 18.79 4.76 -6.73
CA LEU A 368 19.16 6.14 -6.45
C LEU A 368 20.21 6.19 -5.32
N PRO A 369 21.13 7.17 -5.34
CA PRO A 369 22.13 7.30 -4.30
C PRO A 369 21.47 7.45 -2.92
N ARG A 370 21.95 6.67 -1.93
CA ARG A 370 21.49 6.70 -0.53
C ARG A 370 20.02 6.30 -0.32
N THR A 371 19.40 5.63 -1.28
CA THR A 371 18.04 5.06 -1.12
C THR A 371 18.05 3.53 -1.00
N THR A 372 19.22 2.90 -1.17
CA THR A 372 19.38 1.48 -0.87
C THR A 372 19.68 1.32 0.61
N ILE A 373 18.79 0.64 1.34
CA ILE A 373 18.93 0.39 2.77
C ILE A 373 18.95 -1.12 2.96
N SER A 374 20.14 -1.69 3.15
CA SER A 374 20.32 -3.09 3.52
C SER A 374 19.97 -3.29 5.00
N ASN A 375 19.40 -4.45 5.33
CA ASN A 375 18.93 -4.74 6.68
C ASN A 375 18.01 -3.65 7.21
N ALA A 376 17.02 -3.26 6.41
CA ALA A 376 15.93 -2.44 6.89
C ALA A 376 15.22 -3.24 7.99
N THR A 377 15.45 -2.85 9.25
CA THR A 377 14.85 -3.44 10.45
C THR A 377 13.90 -2.48 11.12
#